data_AF-A0A0M9A375-F1
#
_entry.id   AF-A0A0M9A375-F1
#
_cell.length_a   1.000
_cell.length_b   1.000
_cell.length_c   1.000
_cell.angle_alpha   90.00
_cell.angle_beta   90.00
_cell.angle_gamma   90.00
#
_symmetry.space_group_name_H-M   'P 1'
#
loop_
_entity.id
_entity.type
_entity.pdbx_description
1 polymer ?
#
loop_
_entity_poly.entity_id
_entity_poly.type
_entity_poly.pdbx_seq_one_letter_code
_entity_poly.pdbx_strand_id
1 'polypeptide(L)'
;MSRRRVHEEEDGYERAYKKRRRVSENQEIEDRLESLILRVGEKSTSSLESNLEGLASVLEADLGLFRSKILRILTECAIRMPEKCTIYTTLVGLLNAKNFNFGGEFVDYMVKNFKDALKSCKWDVARYSLRFLADLVNCHVLSCGSLMQLFDNMLDAANEDGVPQVRRDWYVYAVLSTLPWVGRELYEKKEQELDHLMVTIEIFLNKRSKKHQAALRVWSSDTPHPQEEYLDCLWAQVRKLRQDNWAEKHIPRPYLAFDSILCEALQHNLPTIMPPPHHESYSYPLPTVVFRMFDYTDCPAEGPLLPGSHAIERFLIEEHLRQIINNYFFERKDCAAQLLNFPYKAKIPLDYCIVEVIFGELFRLPAPKHLEISYGSILIELCKLQPSTMPQVLAQATEILFRRIDSMAATAFDRFVWWFAYHLSNFQFRWSWEDWDSCLQRDPEHPRPKFIREVLLKALRY
;
A
#
# COMPACT_ATOMS: atom_id res chain seq x y z
N MET A 1 -51.86 5.71 -59.74
CA MET A 1 -51.57 4.27 -59.55
C MET A 1 -50.74 4.10 -58.29
N SER A 2 -51.18 3.19 -57.39
CA SER A 2 -50.47 2.56 -56.24
C SER A 2 -49.71 3.44 -55.23
N ARG A 3 -50.15 3.53 -53.96
CA ARG A 3 -49.96 2.58 -52.82
C ARG A 3 -48.46 2.40 -52.49
N ARG A 4 -47.95 2.48 -51.25
CA ARG A 4 -48.46 2.44 -49.86
C ARG A 4 -47.25 2.82 -48.97
N ARG A 5 -47.45 3.54 -47.86
CA ARG A 5 -46.74 3.24 -46.60
C ARG A 5 -47.74 3.43 -45.46
N VAL A 6 -47.78 2.41 -44.62
CA VAL A 6 -48.79 2.11 -43.61
C VAL A 6 -48.61 3.06 -42.42
N HIS A 7 -49.70 3.71 -42.04
CA HIS A 7 -49.91 4.33 -40.75
C HIS A 7 -50.74 3.33 -39.95
N GLU A 8 -50.18 2.76 -38.89
CA GLU A 8 -50.93 2.06 -37.86
C GLU A 8 -50.73 2.84 -36.56
N GLU A 9 -51.87 3.25 -36.02
CA GLU A 9 -52.11 3.85 -34.71
C GLU A 9 -52.03 2.77 -33.61
N GLU A 10 -52.16 3.23 -32.36
CA GLU A 10 -52.29 2.47 -31.10
C GLU A 10 -50.98 2.09 -30.39
N ASP A 11 -50.57 2.93 -29.44
CA ASP A 11 -50.66 2.56 -28.02
C ASP A 11 -50.42 3.79 -27.13
N GLY A 12 -51.52 4.48 -26.82
CA GLY A 12 -51.64 5.17 -25.54
C GLY A 12 -51.68 4.13 -24.42
N TYR A 13 -51.22 4.50 -23.23
CA TYR A 13 -51.23 3.71 -21.97
C TYR A 13 -49.96 2.94 -21.54
N GLU A 14 -48.76 3.54 -21.63
CA GLU A 14 -47.62 3.13 -20.78
C GLU A 14 -46.79 4.30 -20.20
N ARG A 15 -47.44 5.42 -19.85
CA ARG A 15 -46.80 6.48 -19.02
C ARG A 15 -47.23 6.45 -17.55
N ALA A 16 -47.73 5.30 -17.11
CA ALA A 16 -48.10 5.05 -15.73
C ALA A 16 -46.89 4.48 -14.95
N TYR A 17 -46.34 5.30 -14.05
CA TYR A 17 -45.58 4.86 -12.88
C TYR A 17 -44.18 4.22 -13.07
N LYS A 18 -43.21 4.98 -13.60
CA LYS A 18 -41.90 5.01 -12.91
C LYS A 18 -42.03 5.93 -11.69
N LYS A 19 -42.66 5.42 -10.63
CA LYS A 19 -42.50 5.97 -9.28
C LYS A 19 -40.99 5.92 -9.01
N ARG A 20 -40.28 7.03 -9.20
CA ARG A 20 -39.00 7.26 -8.51
C ARG A 20 -39.31 6.94 -7.05
N ARG A 21 -38.80 5.82 -6.53
CA ARG A 21 -38.87 5.53 -5.09
C ARG A 21 -38.32 6.79 -4.42
N ARG A 22 -39.17 7.52 -3.70
CA ARG A 22 -38.70 8.63 -2.85
C ARG A 22 -37.69 7.98 -1.90
N VAL A 23 -36.44 8.37 -2.04
CA VAL A 23 -35.41 8.05 -1.06
C VAL A 23 -35.91 8.63 0.26
N SER A 24 -35.87 7.83 1.34
CA SER A 24 -36.27 8.33 2.66
C SER A 24 -35.30 9.42 3.09
N GLU A 25 -35.78 10.46 3.80
CA GLU A 25 -34.90 11.50 4.37
C GLU A 25 -33.74 10.89 5.17
N ASN A 26 -33.97 9.77 5.87
CA ASN A 26 -32.93 9.06 6.59
C ASN A 26 -31.85 8.48 5.64
N GLN A 27 -32.23 7.98 4.48
CA GLN A 27 -31.27 7.46 3.50
C GLN A 27 -30.45 8.59 2.87
N GLU A 28 -31.06 9.76 2.64
CA GLU A 28 -30.31 10.94 2.15
C GLU A 28 -29.28 11.42 3.17
N ILE A 29 -29.62 11.39 4.46
CA ILE A 29 -28.67 11.70 5.54
C ILE A 29 -27.56 10.66 5.61
N GLU A 30 -27.88 9.36 5.52
CA GLU A 30 -26.85 8.31 5.48
C GLU A 30 -25.87 8.48 4.32
N ASP A 31 -26.37 8.74 3.12
CA ASP A 31 -25.54 8.92 1.93
C ASP A 31 -24.68 10.19 2.07
N ARG A 32 -25.20 11.24 2.72
CA ARG A 32 -24.44 12.44 3.06
C ARG A 32 -23.33 12.15 4.06
N LEU A 33 -23.61 11.42 5.13
CA LEU A 33 -22.61 11.04 6.15
C LEU A 33 -21.49 10.21 5.52
N GLU A 34 -21.85 9.24 4.68
CA GLU A 34 -20.89 8.41 3.93
C GLU A 34 -20.01 9.27 3.03
N SER A 35 -20.61 10.18 2.25
CA SER A 35 -19.87 11.13 1.40
C SER A 35 -18.90 12.01 2.19
N LEU A 36 -19.33 12.55 3.34
CA LEU A 36 -18.48 13.38 4.20
C LEU A 36 -17.28 12.61 4.76
N ILE A 37 -17.49 11.37 5.23
CA ILE A 37 -16.41 10.52 5.76
C ILE A 37 -15.45 10.11 4.65
N LEU A 38 -15.92 9.75 3.45
CA LEU A 38 -15.05 9.34 2.35
C LEU A 38 -14.17 10.50 1.85
N ARG A 39 -14.73 11.72 1.81
CA ARG A 39 -14.08 12.91 1.26
C ARG A 39 -13.16 13.65 2.22
N VAL A 40 -13.20 13.34 3.51
CA VAL A 40 -12.26 13.95 4.47
C VAL A 40 -10.81 13.66 4.04
N GLY A 41 -9.95 14.67 4.09
CA GLY A 41 -8.58 14.60 3.58
C GLY A 41 -8.39 14.90 2.09
N GLU A 42 -9.47 15.09 1.33
CA GLU A 42 -9.37 15.61 -0.04
C GLU A 42 -9.06 17.12 -0.06
N LYS A 43 -8.72 17.65 -1.24
CA LYS A 43 -8.50 19.09 -1.45
C LYS A 43 -9.74 19.88 -1.03
N SER A 44 -9.56 20.81 -0.09
CA SER A 44 -10.62 21.66 0.47
C SER A 44 -10.12 23.10 0.57
N THR A 45 -11.05 24.06 0.66
CA THR A 45 -10.75 25.46 0.95
C THR A 45 -10.35 25.68 2.41
N SER A 46 -10.79 24.79 3.29
CA SER A 46 -10.50 24.82 4.73
C SER A 46 -9.34 23.87 5.09
N SER A 47 -8.67 24.13 6.21
CA SER A 47 -7.59 23.26 6.69
C SER A 47 -8.10 21.86 7.06
N LEU A 48 -7.21 20.87 7.06
CA LEU A 48 -7.56 19.50 7.41
C LEU A 48 -8.10 19.41 8.85
N GLU A 49 -7.50 20.19 9.76
CA GLU A 49 -7.89 20.29 11.16
C GLU A 49 -9.33 20.80 11.30
N SER A 50 -9.66 21.91 10.65
CA SER A 50 -11.02 22.45 10.66
C SER A 50 -12.04 21.47 10.07
N ASN A 51 -11.67 20.77 8.98
CA ASN A 51 -12.54 19.76 8.38
C ASN A 51 -12.77 18.56 9.32
N LEU A 52 -11.74 18.11 10.05
CA LEU A 52 -11.82 17.00 11.01
C LEU A 52 -12.68 17.37 12.22
N GLU A 53 -12.48 18.55 12.81
CA GLU A 53 -13.24 19.03 13.96
C GLU A 53 -14.73 19.25 13.61
N GLY A 54 -14.99 19.86 12.44
CA GLY A 54 -16.34 20.03 11.91
C GLY A 54 -17.03 18.69 11.65
N LEU A 55 -16.32 17.73 11.02
CA LEU A 55 -16.86 16.40 10.76
C LEU A 55 -17.14 15.63 12.06
N ALA A 56 -16.24 15.68 13.05
CA ALA A 56 -16.47 15.04 14.34
C ALA A 56 -17.75 15.56 15.02
N SER A 57 -17.99 16.86 14.96
CA SER A 57 -19.20 17.48 15.52
C SER A 57 -20.48 17.10 14.77
N VAL A 58 -20.42 17.00 13.43
CA VAL A 58 -21.55 16.51 12.62
C VAL A 58 -21.86 15.05 12.97
N LEU A 59 -20.85 14.19 12.99
CA LEU A 59 -21.03 12.77 13.29
C LEU A 59 -21.58 12.57 14.71
N GLU A 60 -21.07 13.31 15.70
CA GLU A 60 -21.56 13.29 17.08
C GLU A 60 -23.06 13.57 17.18
N ALA A 61 -23.54 14.62 16.50
CA ALA A 61 -24.94 15.00 16.51
C ALA A 61 -25.86 13.91 15.92
N ASP A 62 -25.36 13.17 14.93
CA ASP A 62 -26.08 12.11 14.23
C ASP A 62 -25.90 10.71 14.86
N LEU A 63 -25.06 10.56 15.89
CA LEU A 63 -24.82 9.28 16.57
C LEU A 63 -26.07 8.67 17.21
N GLY A 64 -27.09 9.45 17.53
CA GLY A 64 -28.32 8.94 18.13
C GLY A 64 -29.12 8.04 17.17
N LEU A 65 -29.14 8.40 15.89
CA LEU A 65 -29.94 7.73 14.86
C LEU A 65 -29.10 6.83 13.94
N PHE A 66 -27.86 7.24 13.64
CA PHE A 66 -27.04 6.62 12.59
C PHE A 66 -25.81 5.89 13.14
N ARG A 67 -25.76 5.59 14.44
CA ARG A 67 -24.59 4.97 15.12
C ARG A 67 -23.98 3.79 14.36
N SER A 68 -24.81 2.79 14.06
CA SER A 68 -24.37 1.55 13.40
C SER A 68 -23.80 1.81 12.00
N LYS A 69 -24.40 2.75 11.26
CA LYS A 69 -23.94 3.14 9.93
C LYS A 69 -22.59 3.87 10.01
N ILE A 70 -22.44 4.82 10.94
CA ILE A 70 -21.19 5.55 11.16
C ILE A 70 -20.06 4.60 11.56
N LEU A 71 -20.30 3.69 12.53
CA LEU A 71 -19.33 2.67 12.94
C LEU A 71 -18.86 1.82 11.75
N ARG A 72 -19.80 1.36 10.92
CA ARG A 72 -19.51 0.57 9.73
C ARG A 72 -18.67 1.35 8.72
N ILE A 73 -19.05 2.58 8.39
CA ILE A 73 -18.34 3.39 7.39
C ILE A 73 -16.92 3.69 7.86
N LEU A 74 -16.73 4.14 9.10
CA LEU A 74 -15.39 4.46 9.63
C LEU A 74 -14.48 3.23 9.64
N THR A 75 -15.02 2.07 9.99
CA THR A 75 -14.27 0.80 9.96
C THR A 75 -13.92 0.37 8.53
N GLU A 76 -14.86 0.51 7.58
CA GLU A 76 -14.59 0.24 6.17
C GLU A 76 -13.52 1.19 5.62
N CYS A 77 -13.54 2.47 6.02
CA CYS A 77 -12.52 3.46 5.66
C CYS A 77 -11.14 3.11 6.22
N ALA A 78 -11.06 2.72 7.49
CA ALA A 78 -9.82 2.28 8.13
C ALA A 78 -9.12 1.14 7.36
N ILE A 79 -9.89 0.25 6.74
CA ILE A 79 -9.39 -0.94 6.04
C ILE A 79 -9.15 -0.68 4.55
N ARG A 80 -10.04 0.06 3.89
CA ARG A 80 -10.01 0.27 2.43
C ARG A 80 -9.14 1.44 2.00
N MET A 81 -8.90 2.39 2.91
CA MET A 81 -8.07 3.57 2.67
C MET A 81 -6.93 3.70 3.72
N PRO A 82 -6.05 2.71 3.87
CA PRO A 82 -4.94 2.78 4.82
C PRO A 82 -3.92 3.90 4.54
N GLU A 83 -3.93 4.52 3.36
CA GLU A 83 -3.21 5.76 3.07
C GLU A 83 -3.76 6.97 3.83
N LYS A 84 -5.04 6.93 4.20
CA LYS A 84 -5.71 7.92 5.05
C LYS A 84 -5.79 7.48 6.51
N CYS A 85 -5.01 6.47 6.94
CA CYS A 85 -5.04 5.90 8.28
C CYS A 85 -5.05 6.98 9.37
N THR A 86 -4.07 7.89 9.36
CA THR A 86 -3.91 8.91 10.40
C THR A 86 -5.00 9.97 10.40
N ILE A 87 -5.68 10.19 9.28
CA ILE A 87 -6.84 11.08 9.18
C ILE A 87 -8.02 10.46 9.91
N TYR A 88 -8.27 9.17 9.65
CA TYR A 88 -9.38 8.44 10.24
C TYR A 88 -9.15 8.11 11.72
N THR A 89 -7.93 7.80 12.15
CA THR A 89 -7.63 7.64 13.59
C THR A 89 -7.79 8.96 14.34
N THR A 90 -7.37 10.09 13.76
CA THR A 90 -7.62 11.42 14.35
C THR A 90 -9.12 11.67 14.50
N LEU A 91 -9.92 11.39 13.47
CA LEU A 91 -11.38 11.54 13.53
C LEU A 91 -12.00 10.68 14.63
N VAL A 92 -11.57 9.43 14.76
CA VAL A 92 -12.01 8.53 15.84
C VAL A 92 -11.56 9.04 17.21
N GLY A 93 -10.36 9.59 17.33
CA GLY A 93 -9.87 10.24 18.55
C GLY A 93 -10.76 11.41 19.00
N LEU A 94 -11.10 12.29 18.07
CA LEU A 94 -12.02 13.42 18.34
C LEU A 94 -13.42 12.93 18.73
N LEU A 95 -13.93 11.87 18.09
CA LEU A 95 -15.21 11.26 18.46
C LEU A 95 -15.17 10.57 19.83
N ASN A 96 -14.06 9.93 20.19
CA ASN A 96 -13.87 9.34 21.51
C ASN A 96 -13.85 10.41 22.61
N ALA A 97 -13.15 11.53 22.37
CA ALA A 97 -13.11 12.66 23.30
C ALA A 97 -14.51 13.25 23.55
N LYS A 98 -15.36 13.30 22.51
CA LYS A 98 -16.76 13.75 22.61
C LYS A 98 -17.69 12.70 23.23
N ASN A 99 -17.48 11.42 22.91
CA ASN A 99 -18.33 10.32 23.33
C ASN A 99 -17.51 9.04 23.58
N PHE A 100 -17.12 8.83 24.83
CA PHE A 100 -16.32 7.67 25.27
C PHE A 100 -16.97 6.33 24.92
N ASN A 101 -18.30 6.22 25.04
CA ASN A 101 -19.03 4.98 24.73
C ASN A 101 -18.93 4.63 23.24
N PHE A 102 -19.04 5.62 22.36
CA PHE A 102 -18.84 5.42 20.94
C PHE A 102 -17.41 4.94 20.63
N GLY A 103 -16.40 5.51 21.29
CA GLY A 103 -15.01 5.05 21.16
C GLY A 103 -14.85 3.57 21.50
N GLY A 104 -15.47 3.11 22.59
CA GLY A 104 -15.47 1.71 22.99
C GLY A 104 -16.18 0.80 21.97
N GLU A 105 -17.38 1.18 21.51
CA GLU A 105 -18.11 0.44 20.47
C GLU A 105 -17.32 0.35 19.16
N PHE A 106 -16.61 1.41 18.78
CA PHE A 106 -15.75 1.42 17.60
C PHE A 106 -14.56 0.47 17.76
N VAL A 107 -13.88 0.49 18.90
CA VAL A 107 -12.78 -0.44 19.21
C VAL A 107 -13.28 -1.89 19.13
N ASP A 108 -14.42 -2.22 19.74
CA ASP A 108 -15.00 -3.56 19.69
C ASP A 108 -15.31 -4.01 18.26
N TYR A 109 -15.85 -3.11 17.44
CA TYR A 109 -16.15 -3.38 16.04
C TYR A 109 -14.88 -3.60 15.20
N MET A 110 -13.83 -2.80 15.43
CA MET A 110 -12.52 -2.98 14.79
C MET A 110 -11.85 -4.29 15.20
N VAL A 111 -11.92 -4.66 16.49
CA VAL A 111 -11.37 -5.92 17.01
C VAL A 111 -12.11 -7.11 16.42
N LYS A 112 -13.44 -7.04 16.31
CA LYS A 112 -14.23 -8.08 15.63
C LYS A 112 -13.77 -8.25 14.18
N ASN A 113 -13.65 -7.17 13.42
CA ASN A 113 -13.19 -7.23 12.03
C ASN A 113 -11.77 -7.77 11.90
N PHE A 114 -10.86 -7.39 12.80
CA PHE A 114 -9.50 -7.92 12.84
C PHE A 114 -9.51 -9.45 13.04
N LYS A 115 -10.27 -9.95 14.02
CA LYS A 115 -10.40 -11.39 14.30
C LYS A 115 -11.05 -12.14 13.13
N ASP A 116 -12.08 -11.58 12.53
CA ASP A 116 -12.77 -12.18 11.39
C ASP A 116 -11.86 -12.22 10.14
N ALA A 117 -11.03 -11.19 9.94
CA ALA A 117 -10.04 -11.15 8.87
C ALA A 117 -8.96 -12.23 9.04
N LEU A 118 -8.44 -12.42 10.27
CA LEU A 118 -7.49 -13.51 10.56
C LEU A 118 -8.09 -14.89 10.28
N LYS A 119 -9.31 -15.15 10.74
CA LYS A 119 -10.02 -16.43 10.52
C LYS A 119 -10.33 -16.69 9.05
N SER A 120 -10.64 -15.62 8.30
CA SER A 120 -10.98 -15.69 6.88
C SER A 120 -9.76 -15.60 5.96
N CYS A 121 -8.54 -15.63 6.50
CA CYS A 121 -7.28 -15.49 5.75
C CYS A 121 -7.21 -14.19 4.91
N LYS A 122 -7.88 -13.11 5.37
CA LYS A 122 -7.82 -11.78 4.75
C LYS A 122 -6.65 -10.99 5.35
N TRP A 123 -5.44 -11.41 5.03
CA TRP A 123 -4.21 -10.95 5.67
C TRP A 123 -3.94 -9.45 5.52
N ASP A 124 -4.18 -8.86 4.34
CA ASP A 124 -4.03 -7.42 4.13
C ASP A 124 -5.00 -6.62 5.02
N VAL A 125 -6.25 -7.07 5.09
CA VAL A 125 -7.28 -6.45 5.96
C VAL A 125 -6.84 -6.51 7.43
N ALA A 126 -6.40 -7.69 7.88
CA ALA A 126 -5.94 -7.85 9.26
C ALA A 126 -4.74 -6.94 9.58
N ARG A 127 -3.79 -6.80 8.64
CA ARG A 127 -2.63 -5.92 8.79
C ARG A 127 -3.02 -4.44 8.88
N TYR A 128 -3.93 -3.97 8.03
CA TYR A 128 -4.42 -2.59 8.09
C TYR A 128 -5.25 -2.33 9.35
N SER A 129 -6.06 -3.28 9.80
CA SER A 129 -6.74 -3.18 11.09
C SER A 129 -5.74 -3.08 12.26
N LEU A 130 -4.68 -3.89 12.26
CA LEU A 130 -3.64 -3.81 13.30
C LEU A 130 -2.92 -2.46 13.29
N ARG A 131 -2.56 -1.94 12.11
CA ARG A 131 -1.98 -0.60 11.95
C ARG A 131 -2.91 0.48 12.49
N PHE A 132 -4.20 0.39 12.17
CA PHE A 132 -5.19 1.35 12.65
C PHE A 132 -5.31 1.32 14.18
N LEU A 133 -5.40 0.12 14.78
CA LEU A 133 -5.40 -0.05 16.23
C LEU A 133 -4.12 0.49 16.87
N ALA A 134 -2.96 0.29 16.22
CA ALA A 134 -1.69 0.83 16.70
C ALA A 134 -1.69 2.36 16.70
N ASP A 135 -2.12 2.98 15.61
CA ASP A 135 -2.14 4.44 15.48
C ASP A 135 -3.22 5.12 16.35
N LEU A 136 -4.29 4.40 16.73
CA LEU A 136 -5.25 4.86 17.75
C LEU A 136 -4.64 5.08 19.14
N VAL A 137 -3.48 4.50 19.44
CA VAL A 137 -2.74 4.81 20.68
C VAL A 137 -2.24 6.26 20.63
N ASN A 138 -1.72 6.71 19.48
CA ASN A 138 -1.27 8.09 19.30
C ASN A 138 -2.43 9.10 19.38
N CYS A 139 -3.67 8.65 19.13
CA CYS A 139 -4.88 9.46 19.25
C CYS A 139 -5.55 9.36 20.64
N HIS A 140 -4.88 8.77 21.63
CA HIS A 140 -5.40 8.57 22.99
C HIS A 140 -6.74 7.82 23.06
N VAL A 141 -7.01 6.93 22.08
CA VAL A 141 -8.18 6.05 22.10
C VAL A 141 -7.85 4.72 22.76
N LEU A 142 -6.65 4.19 22.54
CA LEU A 142 -6.19 2.92 23.09
C LEU A 142 -4.98 3.11 24.01
N SER A 143 -4.88 2.29 25.05
CA SER A 143 -3.71 2.27 25.93
C SER A 143 -2.51 1.54 25.29
N CYS A 144 -1.30 2.04 25.53
CA CYS A 144 -0.06 1.38 25.10
C CYS A 144 0.04 -0.07 25.62
N GLY A 145 -0.40 -0.30 26.87
CA GLY A 145 -0.32 -1.61 27.51
C GLY A 145 -1.16 -2.67 26.80
N SER A 146 -2.39 -2.32 26.40
CA SER A 146 -3.26 -3.26 25.69
C SER A 146 -2.78 -3.57 24.27
N LEU A 147 -2.13 -2.60 23.60
CA LEU A 147 -1.48 -2.83 22.30
C LEU A 147 -0.24 -3.73 22.43
N MET A 148 0.60 -3.51 23.45
CA MET A 148 1.78 -4.36 23.70
C MET A 148 1.36 -5.82 23.95
N GLN A 149 0.32 -6.04 24.74
CA GLN A 149 -0.22 -7.39 24.94
C GLN A 149 -0.69 -8.05 23.63
N LEU A 150 -1.28 -7.29 22.71
CA LEU A 150 -1.63 -7.79 21.38
C LEU A 150 -0.39 -8.15 20.55
N PHE A 151 0.66 -7.33 20.59
CA PHE A 151 1.92 -7.65 19.92
C PHE A 151 2.58 -8.92 20.48
N ASP A 152 2.60 -9.08 21.80
CA ASP A 152 3.12 -10.28 22.46
C ASP A 152 2.33 -11.52 22.02
N ASN A 153 0.99 -11.48 22.08
CA ASN A 153 0.15 -12.59 21.61
C ASN A 153 0.38 -12.94 20.13
N MET A 154 0.69 -11.96 19.28
CA MET A 154 1.04 -12.19 17.88
C MET A 154 2.42 -12.84 17.72
N LEU A 155 3.42 -12.42 18.51
CA LEU A 155 4.73 -13.06 18.49
C LEU A 155 4.70 -14.46 19.09
N ASP A 156 3.85 -14.72 20.08
CA ASP A 156 3.60 -16.06 20.60
C ASP A 156 3.05 -16.97 19.51
N ALA A 157 2.08 -16.50 18.72
CA ALA A 157 1.57 -17.24 17.56
C ALA A 157 2.66 -17.46 16.48
N ALA A 158 3.62 -16.54 16.37
CA ALA A 158 4.79 -16.71 15.51
C ALA A 158 5.80 -17.72 16.06
N ASN A 159 5.78 -18.01 17.35
CA ASN A 159 6.67 -18.96 18.01
C ASN A 159 6.04 -20.35 18.22
N GLU A 160 4.78 -20.55 17.81
CA GLU A 160 4.13 -21.86 17.80
C GLU A 160 4.97 -22.92 17.06
N ASP A 161 5.13 -24.08 17.69
CA ASP A 161 5.81 -25.22 17.09
C ASP A 161 4.91 -25.94 16.07
N GLY A 162 5.54 -26.54 15.05
CA GLY A 162 4.83 -27.37 14.06
C GLY A 162 3.98 -26.61 13.04
N VAL A 163 4.02 -25.28 13.02
CA VAL A 163 3.28 -24.45 12.05
C VAL A 163 4.15 -23.98 10.87
N PRO A 164 3.56 -23.64 9.71
CA PRO A 164 4.32 -23.18 8.55
C PRO A 164 5.11 -21.89 8.81
N GLN A 165 6.34 -21.80 8.28
CA GLN A 165 7.18 -20.59 8.40
C GLN A 165 6.45 -19.32 7.93
N VAL A 166 5.65 -19.41 6.87
CA VAL A 166 4.87 -18.29 6.31
C VAL A 166 3.79 -17.76 7.26
N ARG A 167 3.25 -18.58 8.16
CA ARG A 167 2.36 -18.13 9.25
C ARG A 167 3.16 -17.26 10.22
N ARG A 168 4.30 -17.79 10.65
CA ARG A 168 5.17 -17.15 11.64
C ARG A 168 5.67 -15.80 11.13
N ASP A 169 6.14 -15.80 9.89
CA ASP A 169 6.63 -14.63 9.18
C ASP A 169 5.55 -13.54 9.05
N TRP A 170 4.30 -13.92 8.78
CA TRP A 170 3.21 -12.94 8.66
C TRP A 170 2.93 -12.19 9.96
N TYR A 171 2.90 -12.88 11.11
CA TYR A 171 2.68 -12.22 12.40
C TYR A 171 3.82 -11.25 12.75
N VAL A 172 5.07 -11.66 12.54
CA VAL A 172 6.23 -10.78 12.76
C VAL A 172 6.22 -9.59 11.82
N TYR A 173 5.91 -9.82 10.54
CA TYR A 173 5.78 -8.75 9.55
C TYR A 173 4.67 -7.75 9.93
N ALA A 174 3.51 -8.26 10.35
CA ALA A 174 2.39 -7.42 10.75
C ALA A 174 2.79 -6.52 11.94
N VAL A 175 3.43 -7.05 12.99
CA VAL A 175 3.93 -6.25 14.12
C VAL A 175 4.98 -5.22 13.64
N LEU A 176 6.04 -5.65 12.94
CA LEU A 176 7.09 -4.75 12.45
C LEU A 176 6.54 -3.60 11.59
N SER A 177 5.58 -3.92 10.72
CA SER A 177 4.94 -2.94 9.82
C SER A 177 3.96 -2.00 10.51
N THR A 178 3.84 -2.00 11.85
CA THR A 178 3.08 -1.00 12.62
C THR A 178 3.96 -0.06 13.42
N LEU A 179 5.21 -0.43 13.69
CA LEU A 179 6.15 0.39 14.46
C LEU A 179 6.45 1.77 13.86
N PRO A 180 6.41 2.01 12.53
CA PRO A 180 6.51 3.37 12.00
C PRO A 180 5.40 4.31 12.48
N TRP A 181 4.24 3.77 12.82
CA TRP A 181 3.09 4.55 13.29
C TRP A 181 3.17 4.80 14.80
N VAL A 182 3.46 3.78 15.60
CA VAL A 182 3.31 3.83 17.07
C VAL A 182 4.63 3.69 17.85
N GLY A 183 5.74 3.36 17.19
CA GLY A 183 6.99 2.98 17.86
C GLY A 183 7.55 4.07 18.78
N ARG A 184 7.38 5.34 18.42
CA ARG A 184 7.78 6.47 19.27
C ARG A 184 7.00 6.54 20.58
N GLU A 185 5.68 6.42 20.50
CA GLU A 185 4.78 6.45 21.66
C GLU A 185 5.05 5.27 22.60
N LEU A 186 5.29 4.08 22.04
CA LEU A 186 5.69 2.90 22.81
C LEU A 186 7.08 3.08 23.43
N TYR A 187 8.03 3.68 22.72
CA TYR A 187 9.35 3.96 23.27
C TYR A 187 9.28 4.95 24.44
N GLU A 188 8.50 6.02 24.32
CA GLU A 188 8.35 7.04 25.37
C GLU A 188 7.63 6.52 26.63
N LYS A 189 6.65 5.60 26.48
CA LYS A 189 5.81 5.13 27.60
C LYS A 189 6.09 3.70 28.09
N LYS A 190 6.71 2.87 27.25
CA LYS A 190 6.86 1.40 27.39
C LYS A 190 8.20 0.90 26.84
N GLU A 191 9.28 1.66 27.09
CA GLU A 191 10.62 1.40 26.55
C GLU A 191 11.10 -0.03 26.78
N GLN A 192 11.00 -0.53 28.03
CA GLN A 192 11.49 -1.85 28.40
C GLN A 192 10.72 -2.97 27.69
N GLU A 193 9.39 -2.85 27.61
CA GLU A 193 8.55 -3.81 26.91
C GLU A 193 8.79 -3.77 25.39
N LEU A 194 8.98 -2.59 24.80
CA LEU A 194 9.35 -2.45 23.39
C LEU A 194 10.73 -3.05 23.09
N ASP A 195 11.69 -2.87 23.98
CA ASP A 195 13.02 -3.48 23.84
C ASP A 195 12.96 -5.00 23.90
N HIS A 196 12.14 -5.55 24.80
CA HIS A 196 11.89 -6.98 24.85
C HIS A 196 11.26 -7.51 23.55
N LEU A 197 10.24 -6.82 23.04
CA LEU A 197 9.59 -7.14 21.76
C LEU A 197 10.61 -7.18 20.62
N MET A 198 11.48 -6.17 20.54
CA MET A 198 12.53 -6.05 19.51
C MET A 198 13.55 -7.20 19.61
N VAL A 199 13.97 -7.58 20.81
CA VAL A 199 14.87 -8.72 21.04
C VAL A 199 14.21 -10.04 20.61
N THR A 200 12.94 -10.24 20.94
CA THR A 200 12.18 -11.43 20.52
C THR A 200 12.11 -11.54 19.00
N ILE A 201 11.85 -10.43 18.30
CA ILE A 201 11.85 -10.38 16.84
C ILE A 201 13.26 -10.69 16.28
N GLU A 202 14.33 -10.12 16.86
CA GLU A 202 15.69 -10.39 16.41
C GLU A 202 16.08 -11.87 16.54
N ILE A 203 15.75 -12.50 17.69
CA ILE A 203 15.98 -13.93 17.92
C ILE A 203 15.20 -14.77 16.90
N PHE A 204 13.94 -14.40 16.62
CA PHE A 204 13.14 -15.07 15.59
C PHE A 204 13.81 -14.98 14.22
N LEU A 205 14.15 -13.77 13.77
CA LEU A 205 14.75 -13.52 12.45
C LEU A 205 16.07 -14.28 12.24
N ASN A 206 16.92 -14.34 13.27
CA ASN A 206 18.19 -15.07 13.23
C ASN A 206 18.03 -16.59 13.05
N LYS A 207 16.87 -17.15 13.41
CA LYS A 207 16.57 -18.60 13.27
C LYS A 207 15.84 -18.95 11.97
N ARG A 208 15.38 -17.96 11.19
CA ARG A 208 14.57 -18.20 9.99
C ARG A 208 15.36 -18.87 8.88
N SER A 209 14.68 -19.76 8.15
CA SER A 209 15.18 -20.31 6.90
C SER A 209 14.96 -19.33 5.74
N LYS A 210 16.02 -19.00 5.00
CA LYS A 210 16.00 -18.07 3.86
C LYS A 210 16.15 -18.77 2.51
N LYS A 211 15.91 -20.08 2.45
CA LYS A 211 16.09 -20.91 1.24
C LYS A 211 15.29 -20.42 0.03
N HIS A 212 14.15 -19.76 0.26
CA HIS A 212 13.29 -19.22 -0.80
C HIS A 212 13.91 -17.99 -1.50
N GLN A 213 14.83 -17.26 -0.87
CA GLN A 213 15.33 -15.97 -1.38
C GLN A 213 16.01 -16.11 -2.75
N ALA A 214 16.79 -17.17 -2.96
CA ALA A 214 17.47 -17.42 -4.23
C ALA A 214 16.48 -17.64 -5.40
N ALA A 215 15.30 -18.20 -5.12
CA ALA A 215 14.26 -18.44 -6.13
C ALA A 215 13.39 -17.21 -6.42
N LEU A 216 13.41 -16.21 -5.53
CA LEU A 216 12.52 -15.04 -5.59
C LEU A 216 13.24 -13.74 -5.95
N ARG A 217 14.57 -13.71 -5.97
CA ARG A 217 15.35 -12.53 -6.39
C ARG A 217 15.28 -12.30 -7.90
N VAL A 218 15.11 -11.05 -8.31
CA VAL A 218 15.14 -10.66 -9.72
C VAL A 218 16.57 -10.71 -10.27
N TRP A 219 17.56 -10.30 -9.48
CA TRP A 219 18.98 -10.44 -9.83
C TRP A 219 19.70 -11.33 -8.83
N SER A 220 20.54 -12.24 -9.33
CA SER A 220 21.41 -13.07 -8.48
C SER A 220 22.61 -12.30 -7.91
N SER A 221 23.06 -11.26 -8.62
CA SER A 221 24.13 -10.34 -8.18
C SER A 221 23.64 -9.40 -7.08
N ASP A 222 24.45 -9.24 -6.03
CA ASP A 222 24.19 -8.27 -4.95
C ASP A 222 24.75 -6.86 -5.29
N THR A 223 25.47 -6.72 -6.41
CA THR A 223 25.99 -5.43 -6.89
C THR A 223 25.17 -4.90 -8.07
N PRO A 224 24.83 -3.59 -8.10
CA PRO A 224 25.10 -2.59 -7.06
C PRO A 224 24.09 -2.59 -5.91
N HIS A 225 22.95 -3.28 -6.04
CA HIS A 225 21.95 -3.38 -4.96
C HIS A 225 21.57 -4.84 -4.68
N PRO A 226 21.68 -5.29 -3.42
CA PRO A 226 21.20 -6.61 -3.04
C PRO A 226 19.68 -6.69 -3.13
N GLN A 227 19.19 -7.86 -3.53
CA GLN A 227 17.77 -8.19 -3.52
C GLN A 227 17.45 -8.88 -2.18
N GLU A 228 17.11 -8.07 -1.19
CA GLU A 228 16.96 -8.48 0.21
C GLU A 228 15.65 -9.22 0.48
N GLU A 229 15.69 -10.18 1.40
CA GLU A 229 14.47 -10.83 1.90
C GLU A 229 13.62 -9.79 2.66
N TYR A 230 12.30 -9.80 2.45
CA TYR A 230 11.44 -8.69 2.86
C TYR A 230 11.41 -8.42 4.36
N LEU A 231 11.51 -9.45 5.20
CA LEU A 231 11.52 -9.31 6.66
C LEU A 231 12.87 -8.82 7.16
N ASP A 232 13.98 -9.29 6.56
CA ASP A 232 15.31 -8.76 6.86
C ASP A 232 15.43 -7.27 6.49
N CYS A 233 14.92 -6.89 5.31
CA CYS A 233 14.94 -5.51 4.85
C CYS A 233 14.09 -4.62 5.76
N LEU A 234 12.87 -5.05 6.11
CA LEU A 234 12.02 -4.31 7.05
C LEU A 234 12.64 -4.22 8.45
N TRP A 235 13.31 -5.28 8.92
CA TRP A 235 14.02 -5.26 10.18
C TRP A 235 15.14 -4.22 10.19
N ALA A 236 15.96 -4.17 9.13
CA ALA A 236 16.99 -3.14 8.98
C ALA A 236 16.39 -1.73 9.00
N GLN A 237 15.25 -1.53 8.35
CA GLN A 237 14.52 -0.26 8.33
C GLN A 237 13.99 0.14 9.71
N VAL A 238 13.39 -0.78 10.45
CA VAL A 238 12.90 -0.54 11.82
C VAL A 238 14.06 -0.28 12.78
N ARG A 239 15.18 -1.01 12.65
CA ARG A 239 16.39 -0.75 13.43
C ARG A 239 16.96 0.65 13.17
N LYS A 240 17.00 1.08 11.91
CA LYS A 240 17.38 2.45 11.57
C LYS A 240 16.41 3.47 12.16
N LEU A 241 15.10 3.23 12.06
CA LEU A 241 14.09 4.09 12.68
C LEU A 241 14.32 4.21 14.20
N ARG A 242 14.62 3.11 14.90
CA ARG A 242 14.98 3.13 16.32
C ARG A 242 16.25 3.96 16.58
N GLN A 243 17.29 3.80 15.76
CA GLN A 243 18.54 4.60 15.86
C GLN A 243 18.29 6.09 15.65
N ASP A 244 17.31 6.43 14.82
CA ASP A 244 16.84 7.80 14.57
C ASP A 244 15.82 8.27 15.61
N ASN A 245 15.77 7.65 16.80
CA ASN A 245 14.85 7.95 17.90
C ASN A 245 13.37 7.87 17.50
N TRP A 246 13.02 6.88 16.70
CA TRP A 246 11.66 6.66 16.18
C TRP A 246 11.10 7.86 15.40
N ALA A 247 11.97 8.70 14.85
CA ALA A 247 11.59 9.85 14.04
C ALA A 247 11.63 9.51 12.56
N GLU A 248 10.52 9.75 11.87
CA GLU A 248 10.39 9.68 10.41
C GLU A 248 9.68 10.92 9.88
N LYS A 249 9.79 11.20 8.58
CA LYS A 249 9.29 12.46 7.98
C LYS A 249 8.18 12.28 6.94
N HIS A 250 7.66 11.07 6.79
CA HIS A 250 6.72 10.71 5.72
C HIS A 250 5.26 10.68 6.18
N ILE A 251 4.97 10.17 7.37
CA ILE A 251 3.60 9.98 7.85
C ILE A 251 3.00 11.32 8.31
N PRO A 252 1.89 11.80 7.71
CA PRO A 252 1.12 12.91 8.28
C PRO A 252 0.50 12.49 9.60
N ARG A 253 0.58 13.34 10.63
CA ARG A 253 0.01 13.05 11.96
C ARG A 253 -0.96 14.17 12.39
N PRO A 254 -2.17 14.25 11.80
CA PRO A 254 -3.10 15.36 12.07
C PRO A 254 -3.48 15.49 13.54
N TYR A 255 -3.54 14.37 14.27
CA TYR A 255 -3.82 14.32 15.70
C TYR A 255 -2.86 15.17 16.55
N LEU A 256 -1.63 15.47 16.09
CA LEU A 256 -0.72 16.36 16.81
C LEU A 256 -1.25 17.80 16.94
N ALA A 257 -2.12 18.24 16.03
CA ALA A 257 -2.77 19.55 16.11
C ALA A 257 -3.91 19.61 17.14
N PHE A 258 -4.32 18.46 17.69
CA PHE A 258 -5.43 18.30 18.62
C PHE A 258 -4.98 17.82 20.00
N ASP A 259 -3.71 17.98 20.33
CA ASP A 259 -3.11 17.48 21.58
C ASP A 259 -3.89 17.92 22.83
N SER A 260 -4.33 19.18 22.87
CA SER A 260 -5.13 19.73 23.97
C SER A 260 -6.49 19.06 24.18
N ILE A 261 -7.06 18.46 23.12
CA ILE A 261 -8.35 17.75 23.17
C ILE A 261 -8.10 16.27 23.47
N LEU A 262 -7.15 15.66 22.77
CA LEU A 262 -6.93 14.21 22.82
C LEU A 262 -6.28 13.78 24.15
N CYS A 263 -5.43 14.61 24.76
CA CYS A 263 -4.82 14.31 26.06
C CYS A 263 -5.85 14.23 27.21
N GLU A 264 -6.99 14.91 27.11
CA GLU A 264 -8.07 14.86 28.10
C GLU A 264 -9.01 13.67 27.90
N ALA A 265 -8.92 12.98 26.75
CA ALA A 265 -9.77 11.86 26.43
C ALA A 265 -9.41 10.62 27.27
N LEU A 266 -10.43 9.90 27.71
CA LEU A 266 -10.24 8.60 28.36
C LEU A 266 -9.88 7.53 27.32
N GLN A 267 -8.91 6.69 27.68
CA GLN A 267 -8.46 5.57 26.85
C GLN A 267 -9.27 4.30 27.12
N HIS A 268 -9.36 3.46 26.11
CA HIS A 268 -9.89 2.10 26.18
C HIS A 268 -8.75 1.07 26.24
N ASN A 269 -9.06 -0.12 26.75
CA ASN A 269 -8.17 -1.28 26.64
C ASN A 269 -8.73 -2.24 25.60
N LEU A 270 -7.85 -2.77 24.75
CA LEU A 270 -8.22 -3.91 23.91
C LEU A 270 -8.60 -5.11 24.78
N PRO A 271 -9.63 -5.89 24.39
CA PRO A 271 -9.81 -7.21 24.97
C PRO A 271 -8.60 -8.10 24.62
N THR A 272 -8.37 -9.17 25.38
CA THR A 272 -7.33 -10.14 25.03
C THR A 272 -7.67 -10.80 23.69
N ILE A 273 -6.83 -10.55 22.68
CA ILE A 273 -6.98 -11.10 21.34
C ILE A 273 -5.93 -12.20 21.16
N MET A 274 -6.41 -13.44 21.01
CA MET A 274 -5.56 -14.56 20.62
C MET A 274 -5.65 -14.77 19.11
N PRO A 275 -4.51 -14.81 18.40
CA PRO A 275 -4.50 -15.23 17.01
C PRO A 275 -5.14 -16.62 16.84
N PRO A 276 -5.88 -16.87 15.75
CA PRO A 276 -6.50 -18.17 15.53
C PRO A 276 -5.41 -19.24 15.35
N PRO A 277 -5.59 -20.46 15.91
CA PRO A 277 -4.64 -21.55 15.72
C PRO A 277 -4.48 -21.89 14.24
N HIS A 278 -3.33 -22.46 13.88
CA HIS A 278 -3.12 -22.92 12.51
C HIS A 278 -4.14 -24.00 12.11
N HIS A 279 -4.58 -23.95 10.86
CA HIS A 279 -5.36 -24.99 10.22
C HIS A 279 -4.82 -25.21 8.80
N GLU A 280 -4.81 -26.44 8.30
CA GLU A 280 -4.22 -26.79 6.99
C GLU A 280 -4.89 -26.05 5.81
N SER A 281 -6.16 -25.66 5.98
CA SER A 281 -6.88 -24.86 4.97
C SER A 281 -6.46 -23.38 4.92
N TYR A 282 -5.66 -22.91 5.88
CA TYR A 282 -5.22 -21.52 5.92
C TYR A 282 -4.06 -21.31 4.96
N SER A 283 -4.27 -20.39 4.00
CA SER A 283 -3.24 -19.98 3.04
C SER A 283 -2.65 -18.64 3.47
N TYR A 284 -1.38 -18.64 3.87
CA TYR A 284 -0.66 -17.43 4.30
C TYR A 284 0.04 -16.75 3.12
N PRO A 285 0.34 -15.44 3.21
CA PRO A 285 1.11 -14.75 2.17
C PRO A 285 2.49 -15.40 1.99
N LEU A 286 2.89 -15.57 0.72
CA LEU A 286 4.22 -16.06 0.39
C LEU A 286 5.30 -15.02 0.76
N PRO A 287 6.52 -15.46 1.11
CA PRO A 287 7.62 -14.54 1.33
C PRO A 287 7.96 -13.81 0.02
N THR A 288 8.53 -12.62 0.14
CA THR A 288 8.93 -11.81 -1.00
C THR A 288 10.39 -11.38 -0.88
N VAL A 289 10.93 -10.95 -2.01
CA VAL A 289 12.23 -10.28 -2.09
C VAL A 289 12.00 -8.85 -2.54
N VAL A 290 12.64 -7.91 -1.85
CA VAL A 290 12.52 -6.48 -2.14
C VAL A 290 13.25 -6.19 -3.44
N PHE A 291 12.49 -5.77 -4.46
CA PHE A 291 13.05 -5.28 -5.71
C PHE A 291 13.76 -3.96 -5.47
N ARG A 292 15.02 -3.87 -5.86
CA ARG A 292 15.81 -2.64 -5.71
C ARG A 292 16.66 -2.39 -6.94
N MET A 293 16.46 -1.25 -7.59
CA MET A 293 17.24 -0.87 -8.77
C MET A 293 17.83 0.54 -8.69
N PHE A 294 17.22 1.45 -7.93
CA PHE A 294 17.66 2.84 -7.80
C PHE A 294 18.22 3.18 -6.42
N ASP A 295 19.22 4.04 -6.42
CA ASP A 295 19.67 4.82 -5.27
C ASP A 295 19.69 6.33 -5.55
N TYR A 296 20.21 7.12 -4.60
CA TYR A 296 20.25 8.57 -4.71
C TYR A 296 21.17 9.09 -5.84
N THR A 297 22.14 8.26 -6.29
CA THR A 297 23.08 8.63 -7.37
C THR A 297 22.44 8.53 -8.75
N ASP A 298 21.34 7.77 -8.87
CA ASP A 298 20.55 7.70 -10.10
C ASP A 298 19.65 8.94 -10.28
N CYS A 299 19.38 9.67 -9.20
CA CYS A 299 18.49 10.84 -9.20
C CYS A 299 19.26 12.13 -9.55
N PRO A 300 18.59 13.17 -10.09
CA PRO A 300 19.21 14.46 -10.33
C PRO A 300 19.83 15.04 -9.06
N ALA A 301 21.06 15.57 -9.15
CA ALA A 301 21.76 16.19 -8.02
C ALA A 301 21.00 17.39 -7.44
N GLU A 302 20.34 18.15 -8.32
CA GLU A 302 19.43 19.24 -7.95
C GLU A 302 18.01 18.67 -7.84
N GLY A 303 17.64 18.18 -6.66
CA GLY A 303 16.33 17.59 -6.44
C GLY A 303 16.13 17.02 -5.03
N PRO A 304 14.91 16.55 -4.72
CA PRO A 304 14.66 15.81 -3.49
C PRO A 304 15.46 14.50 -3.48
N LEU A 305 16.03 14.16 -2.32
CA LEU A 305 16.80 12.94 -2.14
C LEU A 305 15.90 11.71 -2.09
N LEU A 306 16.31 10.64 -2.79
CA LEU A 306 15.68 9.34 -2.66
C LEU A 306 16.00 8.75 -1.28
N PRO A 307 15.01 8.37 -0.45
CA PRO A 307 15.28 7.69 0.81
C PRO A 307 16.06 6.39 0.58
N GLY A 308 17.12 6.17 1.36
CA GLY A 308 17.96 4.98 1.24
C GLY A 308 17.18 3.68 1.46
N SER A 309 17.71 2.55 0.96
CA SER A 309 17.00 1.25 1.01
C SER A 309 16.60 0.80 2.42
N HIS A 310 17.39 1.16 3.44
CA HIS A 310 17.10 0.88 4.86
C HIS A 310 16.49 2.07 5.61
N ALA A 311 16.06 3.13 4.93
CA ALA A 311 15.23 4.16 5.55
C ALA A 311 13.77 3.70 5.58
N ILE A 312 13.07 3.92 6.69
CA ILE A 312 11.67 3.48 6.82
C ILE A 312 10.75 4.22 5.84
N GLU A 313 11.10 5.45 5.45
CA GLU A 313 10.38 6.21 4.44
C GLU A 313 10.34 5.47 3.09
N ARG A 314 11.40 4.74 2.72
CA ARG A 314 11.41 3.95 1.48
C ARG A 314 10.34 2.87 1.50
N PHE A 315 10.19 2.17 2.62
CA PHE A 315 9.12 1.18 2.83
C PHE A 315 7.73 1.81 2.74
N LEU A 316 7.51 2.93 3.43
CA LEU A 316 6.21 3.60 3.50
C LEU A 316 5.78 4.12 2.12
N ILE A 317 6.70 4.75 1.37
CA ILE A 317 6.45 5.25 0.03
C ILE A 317 6.05 4.10 -0.90
N GLU A 318 6.83 3.03 -0.91
CA GLU A 318 6.58 1.88 -1.81
C GLU A 318 5.31 1.13 -1.47
N GLU A 319 4.99 1.01 -0.18
CA GLU A 319 3.73 0.43 0.24
C GLU A 319 2.55 1.25 -0.28
N HIS A 320 2.58 2.57 -0.10
CA HIS A 320 1.51 3.45 -0.55
C HIS A 320 1.39 3.46 -2.08
N LEU A 321 2.50 3.51 -2.83
CA LEU A 321 2.46 3.39 -4.29
C LEU A 321 1.88 2.04 -4.76
N ARG A 322 2.26 0.92 -4.13
CA ARG A 322 1.67 -0.41 -4.41
C ARG A 322 0.18 -0.44 -4.11
N GLN A 323 -0.25 0.25 -3.06
CA GLN A 323 -1.65 0.34 -2.71
C GLN A 323 -2.45 1.10 -3.78
N ILE A 324 -1.93 2.23 -4.28
CA ILE A 324 -2.54 2.97 -5.39
C ILE A 324 -2.68 2.05 -6.60
N ILE A 325 -1.62 1.32 -6.98
CA ILE A 325 -1.70 0.36 -8.10
C ILE A 325 -2.79 -0.69 -7.83
N ASN A 326 -2.81 -1.29 -6.65
CA ASN A 326 -3.81 -2.31 -6.29
C ASN A 326 -5.25 -1.81 -6.34
N ASN A 327 -5.48 -0.54 -6.05
CA ASN A 327 -6.82 0.05 -6.04
C ASN A 327 -7.29 0.47 -7.45
N TYR A 328 -6.37 0.86 -8.33
CA TYR A 328 -6.70 1.50 -9.61
C TYR A 328 -6.21 0.74 -10.86
N PHE A 329 -5.63 -0.46 -10.74
CA PHE A 329 -5.03 -1.18 -11.87
C PHE A 329 -5.95 -1.47 -13.07
N PHE A 330 -7.27 -1.52 -12.86
CA PHE A 330 -8.26 -1.66 -13.94
C PHE A 330 -8.48 -0.36 -14.73
N GLU A 331 -8.27 0.80 -14.09
CA GLU A 331 -8.50 2.13 -14.66
C GLU A 331 -7.16 2.85 -14.86
N ARG A 332 -6.38 2.43 -15.87
CA ARG A 332 -4.97 2.87 -16.05
C ARG A 332 -4.75 4.38 -16.01
N LYS A 333 -5.72 5.18 -16.50
CA LYS A 333 -5.65 6.66 -16.48
C LYS A 333 -5.77 7.21 -15.07
N ASP A 334 -6.73 6.69 -14.31
CA ASP A 334 -6.94 7.06 -12.92
C ASP A 334 -5.76 6.58 -12.07
N CYS A 335 -5.26 5.37 -12.30
CA CYS A 335 -4.06 4.86 -11.62
C CYS A 335 -2.86 5.80 -11.84
N ALA A 336 -2.57 6.19 -13.07
CA ALA A 336 -1.47 7.10 -13.38
C ALA A 336 -1.68 8.49 -12.73
N ALA A 337 -2.91 9.01 -12.77
CA ALA A 337 -3.24 10.28 -12.13
C ALA A 337 -3.07 10.24 -10.60
N GLN A 338 -3.48 9.16 -9.94
CA GLN A 338 -3.32 8.98 -8.50
C GLN A 338 -1.86 8.81 -8.10
N LEU A 339 -1.08 8.05 -8.87
CA LEU A 339 0.37 7.92 -8.66
C LEU A 339 1.07 9.30 -8.73
N LEU A 340 0.70 10.16 -9.69
CA LEU A 340 1.27 11.50 -9.82
C LEU A 340 0.71 12.54 -8.82
N ASN A 341 -0.42 12.22 -8.19
CA ASN A 341 -1.02 12.99 -7.10
C ASN A 341 -0.62 12.46 -5.72
N PHE A 342 0.47 11.69 -5.65
CA PHE A 342 1.01 11.18 -4.40
C PHE A 342 1.26 12.32 -3.38
N PRO A 343 0.85 12.15 -2.11
CA PRO A 343 1.14 13.11 -1.05
C PRO A 343 2.64 13.36 -0.89
N TYR A 344 3.04 14.60 -0.62
CA TYR A 344 4.45 14.97 -0.45
C TYR A 344 5.37 14.71 -1.65
N LYS A 345 4.82 14.58 -2.87
CA LYS A 345 5.59 14.40 -4.11
C LYS A 345 6.74 15.39 -4.34
N ALA A 346 6.68 16.59 -3.76
CA ALA A 346 7.76 17.57 -3.85
C ALA A 346 8.98 17.24 -2.96
N LYS A 347 8.84 16.31 -2.00
CA LYS A 347 9.89 15.93 -1.04
C LYS A 347 10.66 14.67 -1.45
N ILE A 348 10.25 13.99 -2.52
CA ILE A 348 10.85 12.74 -2.99
C ILE A 348 10.99 12.76 -4.52
N PRO A 349 11.96 12.04 -5.10
CA PRO A 349 12.01 11.84 -6.55
C PRO A 349 10.92 10.85 -6.97
N LEU A 350 9.68 11.36 -7.06
CA LEU A 350 8.47 10.54 -7.21
C LEU A 350 8.50 9.68 -8.47
N ASP A 351 8.95 10.23 -9.60
CA ASP A 351 9.00 9.50 -10.87
C ASP A 351 9.87 8.23 -10.77
N TYR A 352 11.02 8.31 -10.08
CA TYR A 352 11.90 7.17 -9.81
C TYR A 352 11.22 6.14 -8.90
N CYS A 353 10.54 6.60 -7.84
CA CYS A 353 9.80 5.72 -6.93
C CYS A 353 8.68 4.97 -7.66
N ILE A 354 7.91 5.67 -8.51
CA ILE A 354 6.83 5.06 -9.30
C ILE A 354 7.39 4.00 -10.26
N VAL A 355 8.42 4.36 -11.03
CA VAL A 355 9.02 3.46 -12.03
C VAL A 355 9.57 2.21 -11.36
N GLU A 356 10.30 2.35 -10.25
CA GLU A 356 10.84 1.20 -9.52
C GLU A 356 9.75 0.32 -8.92
N VAL A 357 8.69 0.90 -8.34
CA VAL A 357 7.57 0.11 -7.82
C VAL A 357 6.86 -0.65 -8.93
N ILE A 358 6.62 -0.03 -10.08
CA ILE A 358 5.98 -0.69 -11.22
C ILE A 358 6.84 -1.84 -11.73
N PHE A 359 8.16 -1.65 -11.89
CA PHE A 359 9.04 -2.74 -12.29
C PHE A 359 9.17 -3.82 -11.21
N GLY A 360 9.18 -3.45 -9.93
CA GLY A 360 9.19 -4.40 -8.83
C GLY A 360 7.95 -5.29 -8.79
N GLU A 361 6.78 -4.74 -9.12
CA GLU A 361 5.56 -5.52 -9.26
C GLU A 361 5.55 -6.37 -10.56
N LEU A 362 6.01 -5.82 -11.69
CA LEU A 362 6.11 -6.56 -12.96
C LEU A 362 7.09 -7.74 -12.88
N PHE A 363 8.24 -7.57 -12.22
CA PHE A 363 9.26 -8.60 -12.09
C PHE A 363 9.09 -9.48 -10.84
N ARG A 364 8.02 -9.28 -10.07
CA ARG A 364 7.73 -10.05 -8.85
C ARG A 364 7.66 -11.54 -9.13
N LEU A 365 8.40 -12.33 -8.36
CA LEU A 365 8.39 -13.79 -8.44
C LEU A 365 7.51 -14.38 -7.32
N PRO A 366 6.79 -15.49 -7.56
CA PRO A 366 6.72 -16.25 -8.82
C PRO A 366 5.90 -15.57 -9.92
N ALA A 367 4.94 -14.72 -9.56
CA ALA A 367 4.08 -14.00 -10.49
C ALA A 367 3.78 -12.57 -10.02
N PRO A 368 3.52 -11.63 -10.94
CA PRO A 368 2.97 -10.32 -10.61
C PRO A 368 1.58 -10.47 -10.00
N LYS A 369 1.15 -9.48 -9.22
CA LYS A 369 -0.20 -9.50 -8.61
C LYS A 369 -1.29 -9.26 -9.65
N HIS A 370 -1.01 -8.43 -10.66
CA HIS A 370 -1.93 -8.09 -11.75
C HIS A 370 -1.38 -8.52 -13.10
N LEU A 371 -2.21 -8.49 -14.14
CA LEU A 371 -1.77 -8.82 -15.51
C LEU A 371 -0.62 -7.90 -15.97
N GLU A 372 0.39 -8.47 -16.62
CA GLU A 372 1.62 -7.76 -17.02
C GLU A 372 1.34 -6.51 -17.87
N ILE A 373 0.32 -6.60 -18.74
CA ILE A 373 -0.09 -5.51 -19.63
C ILE A 373 -0.58 -4.27 -18.87
N SER A 374 -1.13 -4.44 -17.65
CA SER A 374 -1.58 -3.31 -16.83
C SER A 374 -0.42 -2.36 -16.54
N TYR A 375 0.70 -2.90 -16.06
CA TYR A 375 1.91 -2.13 -15.73
C TYR A 375 2.47 -1.37 -16.93
N GLY A 376 2.59 -2.04 -18.09
CA GLY A 376 3.05 -1.39 -19.32
C GLY A 376 2.13 -0.26 -19.78
N SER A 377 0.81 -0.47 -19.68
CA SER A 377 -0.18 0.54 -20.06
C SER A 377 -0.22 1.73 -19.10
N ILE A 378 0.01 1.52 -17.80
CA ILE A 378 0.13 2.59 -16.80
C ILE A 378 1.37 3.44 -17.08
N LEU A 379 2.52 2.83 -17.39
CA LEU A 379 3.74 3.56 -17.77
C LEU A 379 3.53 4.44 -19.02
N ILE A 380 2.76 3.97 -20.00
CA ILE A 380 2.38 4.78 -21.17
C ILE A 380 1.53 5.99 -20.74
N GLU A 381 0.53 5.81 -19.87
CA GLU A 381 -0.27 6.95 -19.39
C GLU A 381 0.56 7.92 -18.53
N LEU A 382 1.50 7.43 -17.72
CA LEU A 382 2.45 8.26 -16.98
C LEU A 382 3.32 9.11 -17.92
N CYS A 383 3.81 8.54 -19.03
CA CYS A 383 4.56 9.30 -20.04
C CYS A 383 3.72 10.40 -20.71
N LYS A 384 2.42 10.18 -20.90
CA LYS A 384 1.51 11.21 -21.43
C LYS A 384 1.26 12.34 -20.42
N LEU A 385 1.15 11.99 -19.14
CA LEU A 385 0.88 12.95 -18.07
C LEU A 385 2.12 13.75 -17.64
N GLN A 386 3.33 13.19 -17.80
CA GLN A 386 4.61 13.82 -17.46
C GLN A 386 5.63 13.68 -18.63
N PRO A 387 5.39 14.32 -19.79
CA PRO A 387 6.20 14.11 -20.99
C PRO A 387 7.65 14.62 -20.88
N SER A 388 7.94 15.50 -19.92
CA SER A 388 9.26 16.11 -19.74
C SER A 388 10.20 15.29 -18.84
N THR A 389 9.67 14.47 -17.93
CA THR A 389 10.47 13.79 -16.89
C THR A 389 10.34 12.28 -16.97
N MET A 390 9.11 11.75 -17.02
CA MET A 390 8.85 10.31 -16.96
C MET A 390 9.54 9.50 -18.06
N PRO A 391 9.57 9.93 -19.35
CA PRO A 391 10.30 9.20 -20.38
C PRO A 391 11.81 9.09 -20.11
N GLN A 392 12.42 10.11 -19.50
CA GLN A 392 13.85 10.11 -19.18
C GLN A 392 14.16 9.10 -18.07
N VAL A 393 13.37 9.11 -17.00
CA VAL A 393 13.49 8.14 -15.90
C VAL A 393 13.27 6.72 -16.41
N LEU A 394 12.30 6.52 -17.31
CA LEU A 394 12.01 5.20 -17.87
C LEU A 394 13.11 4.71 -18.83
N ALA A 395 13.71 5.59 -19.62
CA ALA A 395 14.87 5.27 -20.45
C ALA A 395 16.08 4.88 -19.59
N GLN A 396 16.37 5.64 -18.53
CA GLN A 396 17.42 5.31 -17.56
C GLN A 396 17.15 3.97 -16.86
N ALA A 397 15.90 3.72 -16.44
CA ALA A 397 15.51 2.45 -15.86
C ALA A 397 15.77 1.28 -16.82
N THR A 398 15.37 1.44 -18.09
CA THR A 398 15.58 0.45 -19.14
C THR A 398 17.07 0.14 -19.35
N GLU A 399 17.91 1.17 -19.34
CA GLU A 399 19.37 1.01 -19.44
C GLU A 399 19.94 0.26 -18.22
N ILE A 400 19.48 0.56 -17.01
CA ILE A 400 19.88 -0.17 -15.80
C ILE A 400 19.47 -1.64 -15.88
N LEU A 401 18.22 -1.91 -16.28
CA LEU A 401 17.71 -3.28 -16.44
C LEU A 401 18.54 -4.06 -17.46
N PHE A 402 18.86 -3.45 -18.60
CA PHE A 402 19.68 -4.04 -19.65
C PHE A 402 21.14 -4.28 -19.21
N ARG A 403 21.77 -3.32 -18.53
CA ARG A 403 23.14 -3.49 -17.99
C ARG A 403 23.23 -4.64 -17.01
N ARG A 404 22.21 -4.83 -16.17
CA ARG A 404 22.15 -5.86 -15.12
C ARG A 404 21.51 -7.18 -15.58
N ILE A 405 21.24 -7.33 -16.88
CA ILE A 405 20.49 -8.48 -17.41
C ILE A 405 21.23 -9.82 -17.26
N ASP A 406 22.56 -9.80 -17.13
CA ASP A 406 23.41 -10.99 -17.04
C ASP A 406 23.08 -11.86 -15.81
N SER A 407 22.63 -11.23 -14.72
CA SER A 407 22.21 -11.91 -13.49
C SER A 407 20.69 -11.95 -13.29
N MET A 408 19.91 -11.51 -14.29
CA MET A 408 18.45 -11.40 -14.18
C MET A 408 17.80 -12.79 -14.28
N ALA A 409 16.84 -13.08 -13.41
CA ALA A 409 16.07 -14.32 -13.44
C ALA A 409 15.32 -14.47 -14.77
N ALA A 410 15.31 -15.68 -15.35
CA ALA A 410 14.74 -15.93 -16.67
C ALA A 410 13.27 -15.47 -16.81
N THR A 411 12.45 -15.68 -15.78
CA THR A 411 11.05 -15.22 -15.80
C THR A 411 10.94 -13.69 -15.82
N ALA A 412 11.83 -12.98 -15.13
CA ALA A 412 11.87 -11.52 -15.18
C ALA A 412 12.41 -11.02 -16.53
N PHE A 413 13.40 -11.71 -17.10
CA PHE A 413 13.91 -11.46 -18.45
C PHE A 413 12.78 -11.54 -19.49
N ASP A 414 11.97 -12.60 -19.45
CA ASP A 414 10.85 -12.75 -20.39
C ASP A 414 9.86 -11.59 -20.27
N ARG A 415 9.49 -11.19 -19.05
CA ARG A 415 8.61 -10.05 -18.82
C ARG A 415 9.22 -8.74 -19.29
N PHE A 416 10.54 -8.57 -19.15
CA PHE A 416 11.25 -7.40 -19.63
C PHE A 416 11.21 -7.31 -21.16
N VAL A 417 11.44 -8.44 -21.85
CA VAL A 417 11.30 -8.54 -23.31
C VAL A 417 9.89 -8.13 -23.75
N TRP A 418 8.87 -8.72 -23.12
CA TRP A 418 7.47 -8.43 -23.45
C TRP A 418 7.10 -6.97 -23.22
N TRP A 419 7.44 -6.44 -22.04
CA TRP A 419 7.18 -5.04 -21.70
C TRP A 419 7.89 -4.10 -22.67
N PHE A 420 9.17 -4.32 -22.97
CA PHE A 420 9.95 -3.40 -23.77
C PHE A 420 9.48 -3.39 -25.23
N ALA A 421 9.21 -4.56 -25.82
CA ALA A 421 8.65 -4.64 -27.16
C ALA A 421 7.27 -3.97 -27.26
N TYR A 422 6.40 -4.16 -26.26
CA TYR A 422 5.11 -3.49 -26.16
C TYR A 422 5.26 -1.97 -26.00
N HIS A 423 6.21 -1.52 -25.18
CA HIS A 423 6.50 -0.10 -25.00
C HIS A 423 6.94 0.53 -26.33
N LEU A 424 7.92 -0.07 -27.01
CA LEU A 424 8.43 0.39 -28.29
C LEU A 424 7.34 0.52 -29.37
N SER A 425 6.42 -0.45 -29.47
CA SER A 425 5.33 -0.38 -30.45
C SER A 425 4.39 0.81 -30.24
N ASN A 426 4.30 1.34 -29.03
CA ASN A 426 3.52 2.54 -28.71
C ASN A 426 4.29 3.86 -28.97
N PHE A 427 5.60 3.80 -29.20
CA PHE A 427 6.48 4.96 -29.45
C PHE A 427 7.23 4.85 -30.78
N GLN A 428 6.57 4.31 -31.81
CA GLN A 428 7.08 4.21 -33.18
C GLN A 428 8.40 3.43 -33.29
N PHE A 429 8.62 2.48 -32.37
CA PHE A 429 9.84 1.66 -32.27
C PHE A 429 11.14 2.46 -32.17
N ARG A 430 11.07 3.68 -31.62
CA ARG A 430 12.24 4.55 -31.44
C ARG A 430 13.03 4.14 -30.20
N TRP A 431 14.28 3.78 -30.40
CA TRP A 431 15.28 3.53 -29.37
C TRP A 431 16.68 3.78 -29.92
N SER A 432 17.61 4.21 -29.08
CA SER A 432 19.01 4.42 -29.42
C SER A 432 19.75 3.07 -29.39
N TRP A 433 19.53 2.23 -30.40
CA TRP A 433 20.11 0.88 -30.44
C TRP A 433 21.64 0.90 -30.49
N GLU A 434 22.25 1.95 -31.04
CA GLU A 434 23.71 2.12 -31.07
C GLU A 434 24.35 2.11 -29.67
N ASP A 435 23.62 2.51 -28.63
CA ASP A 435 24.10 2.48 -27.24
C ASP A 435 24.42 1.04 -26.78
N TRP A 436 23.87 0.03 -27.47
CA TRP A 436 24.01 -1.39 -27.15
C TRP A 436 24.92 -2.16 -28.12
N ASP A 437 25.68 -1.48 -28.99
CA ASP A 437 26.54 -2.11 -30.02
C ASP A 437 27.57 -3.11 -29.46
N SER A 438 27.99 -2.94 -28.20
CA SER A 438 28.89 -3.89 -27.51
C SER A 438 28.35 -5.32 -27.48
N CYS A 439 27.05 -5.52 -27.69
CA CYS A 439 26.42 -6.84 -27.76
C CYS A 439 26.78 -7.63 -29.01
N LEU A 440 27.14 -6.95 -30.12
CA LEU A 440 27.55 -7.59 -31.37
C LEU A 440 28.86 -8.38 -31.24
N GLN A 441 29.65 -8.08 -30.21
CA GLN A 441 30.93 -8.73 -29.92
C GLN A 441 30.78 -9.92 -28.95
N ARG A 442 29.56 -10.20 -28.46
CA ARG A 442 29.30 -11.26 -27.47
C ARG A 442 28.75 -12.51 -28.14
N ASP A 443 28.83 -13.63 -27.43
CA ASP A 443 28.17 -14.87 -27.83
C ASP A 443 26.65 -14.64 -28.05
N PRO A 444 26.04 -15.15 -29.13
CA PRO A 444 24.61 -14.93 -29.41
C PRO A 444 23.65 -15.43 -28.34
N GLU A 445 24.05 -16.38 -27.50
CA GLU A 445 23.27 -16.88 -26.36
C GLU A 445 23.55 -16.12 -25.06
N HIS A 446 24.50 -15.18 -25.05
CA HIS A 446 24.68 -14.25 -23.95
C HIS A 446 23.38 -13.44 -23.70
N PRO A 447 22.99 -13.17 -22.44
CA PRO A 447 21.71 -12.51 -22.12
C PRO A 447 21.44 -11.21 -22.89
N ARG A 448 22.44 -10.33 -23.03
CA ARG A 448 22.31 -9.06 -23.77
C ARG A 448 21.93 -9.19 -25.27
N PRO A 449 22.72 -9.84 -26.15
CA PRO A 449 22.31 -10.00 -27.55
C PRO A 449 21.02 -10.83 -27.70
N LYS A 450 20.81 -11.82 -26.82
CA LYS A 450 19.56 -12.58 -26.78
C LYS A 450 18.35 -11.70 -26.49
N PHE A 451 18.45 -10.78 -25.53
CA PHE A 451 17.38 -9.83 -25.20
C PHE A 451 16.99 -8.99 -26.41
N ILE A 452 17.97 -8.39 -27.10
CA ILE A 452 17.72 -7.58 -28.29
C ILE A 452 17.01 -8.41 -29.37
N ARG A 453 17.50 -9.62 -29.63
CA ARG A 453 16.88 -10.54 -30.60
C ARG A 453 15.43 -10.84 -30.25
N GLU A 454 15.16 -11.23 -29.00
CA GLU A 454 13.80 -11.56 -28.55
C GLU A 454 12.87 -10.33 -28.61
N VAL A 455 13.34 -9.14 -28.22
CA VAL A 455 12.59 -7.88 -28.31
C VAL A 455 12.23 -7.57 -29.75
N LEU A 456 13.18 -7.65 -30.69
CA LEU A 456 12.93 -7.40 -32.11
C LEU A 456 11.97 -8.42 -32.72
N LEU A 457 12.09 -9.70 -32.34
CA LEU A 457 11.15 -10.75 -32.77
C LEU A 457 9.73 -10.52 -32.24
N LYS A 458 9.59 -9.97 -31.03
CA LYS A 458 8.28 -9.55 -30.49
C LYS A 458 7.77 -8.30 -31.18
N ALA A 459 8.62 -7.30 -31.41
CA ALA A 459 8.29 -6.07 -32.12
C ALA A 459 7.73 -6.34 -33.52
N LEU A 460 8.30 -7.33 -34.24
CA LEU A 460 7.80 -7.75 -35.56
C LEU A 460 6.36 -8.31 -35.55
N ARG A 461 5.87 -8.78 -34.39
CA ARG A 461 4.54 -9.36 -34.23
C ARG A 461 3.47 -8.33 -33.83
N TYR A 462 3.88 -7.14 -33.44
CA TYR A 462 3.00 -5.99 -33.21
C TYR A 462 2.82 -5.21 -34.50
#